data_AF-F3QJ92-F1
#
_entry.id   AF-F3QJ92-F1
#
_cell.length_a   1.000
_cell.length_b   1.000
_cell.length_c   1.000
_cell.angle_alpha   90.00
_cell.angle_beta   90.00
_cell.angle_gamma   90.00
#
_symmetry.space_group_name_H-M   'P 1'
#
loop_
_entity.id
_entity.type
_entity.pdbx_description
1 polymer ?
#
loop_
_entity_poly.entity_id
_entity_poly.type
_entity_poly.pdbx_seq_one_letter_code
_entity_poly.pdbx_strand_id
1 'polypeptide(L)'
;MAMKWRPNDLRVANVLRRNFSEKEIDENFRADIDRREFPEIIGFYREINPLLSMTFVVNSSAFSLCEDYQQEAWNPYPEILPPEEGEYLITVKIGERSEVRIGRWGIVGGDGEWVGEIQAQIQGFKELPVPYKKERKHG
;
A
#
# COMPACT_ATOMS: atom_id res chain seq x y z
N MET A 1 14.20 -8.35 -9.53
CA MET A 1 13.18 -8.12 -8.49
C MET A 1 11.88 -8.73 -8.98
N ALA A 2 11.07 -9.34 -8.11
CA ALA A 2 9.81 -9.94 -8.53
C ALA A 2 8.72 -8.86 -8.53
N MET A 3 8.11 -8.61 -9.68
CA MET A 3 6.94 -7.72 -9.77
C MET A 3 5.74 -8.39 -9.11
N LYS A 4 4.89 -7.62 -8.43
CA LYS A 4 3.68 -8.10 -7.74
C LYS A 4 2.47 -7.28 -8.15
N TRP A 5 1.31 -7.94 -8.23
CA TRP A 5 0.05 -7.25 -8.46
C TRP A 5 -0.41 -6.61 -7.17
N ARG A 6 -0.63 -5.29 -7.22
CA ARG A 6 -1.04 -4.50 -6.06
C ARG A 6 -2.20 -3.58 -6.43
N PRO A 7 -3.11 -3.28 -5.47
CA PRO A 7 -4.21 -2.37 -5.75
C PRO A 7 -3.69 -0.95 -5.97
N ASN A 8 -4.01 -0.33 -7.11
CA ASN A 8 -3.58 1.02 -7.49
C ASN A 8 -4.53 2.13 -7.02
N ASP A 9 -5.61 1.76 -6.33
CA ASP A 9 -6.55 2.66 -5.65
C ASP A 9 -6.44 2.49 -4.14
N LEU A 10 -6.21 3.59 -3.41
CA LEU A 10 -6.03 3.57 -1.96
C LEU A 10 -7.26 3.04 -1.19
N ARG A 11 -8.49 3.30 -1.66
CA ARG A 11 -9.70 2.82 -0.99
C ARG A 11 -9.82 1.31 -1.15
N VAL A 12 -9.59 0.82 -2.36
CA VAL A 12 -9.53 -0.62 -2.65
C VAL A 12 -8.43 -1.28 -1.81
N ALA A 13 -7.23 -0.70 -1.80
CA ALA A 13 -6.10 -1.21 -1.03
C ALA A 13 -6.44 -1.32 0.47
N ASN A 14 -7.02 -0.28 1.06
CA ASN A 14 -7.39 -0.27 2.48
C ASN A 14 -8.46 -1.30 2.82
N VAL A 15 -9.47 -1.48 1.96
CA VAL A 15 -10.52 -2.51 2.18
C VAL A 15 -9.93 -3.91 2.11
N LEU A 16 -9.08 -4.19 1.11
CA LEU A 16 -8.47 -5.50 0.95
C LEU A 16 -7.49 -5.80 2.09
N ARG A 17 -6.64 -4.85 2.51
CA ARG A 17 -5.64 -5.04 3.58
C ARG A 17 -6.22 -5.33 4.95
N ARG A 18 -7.41 -4.83 5.23
CA ARG A 18 -8.15 -5.18 6.46
C ARG A 18 -8.54 -6.65 6.53
N ASN A 19 -8.59 -7.31 5.38
CA ASN A 19 -9.11 -8.66 5.25
C ASN A 19 -8.09 -9.65 4.70
N PHE A 20 -7.03 -9.20 4.03
CA PHE A 20 -6.03 -10.00 3.32
C PHE A 20 -4.64 -9.40 3.47
N SER A 21 -3.64 -10.26 3.62
CA SER A 21 -2.23 -9.88 3.54
C SER A 21 -1.84 -9.51 2.09
N GLU A 22 -0.79 -8.70 1.92
CA GLU A 22 -0.25 -8.37 0.59
C GLU A 22 0.10 -9.61 -0.25
N LYS A 23 0.57 -10.67 0.43
CA LYS A 23 0.88 -11.94 -0.23
C LYS A 23 -0.39 -12.61 -0.78
N GLU A 24 -1.44 -12.69 0.03
CA GLU A 24 -2.72 -13.24 -0.40
C GLU A 24 -3.35 -12.43 -1.54
N ILE A 25 -3.16 -11.11 -1.54
CA ILE A 25 -3.65 -10.23 -2.60
C ILE A 25 -2.96 -10.55 -3.94
N ASP A 26 -1.63 -10.58 -3.96
CA ASP A 26 -0.84 -10.91 -5.17
C ASP A 26 -1.12 -12.34 -5.67
N GLU A 27 -1.16 -13.33 -4.76
CA GLU A 27 -1.40 -14.74 -5.12
C GLU A 27 -2.81 -14.96 -5.70
N ASN A 28 -3.85 -14.34 -5.12
CA ASN A 28 -5.21 -14.45 -5.66
C ASN A 28 -5.34 -13.79 -7.03
N PHE A 29 -4.77 -12.59 -7.20
CA PHE A 29 -4.82 -11.89 -8.49
C PHE A 29 -4.10 -12.71 -9.58
N ARG A 30 -2.90 -13.22 -9.26
CA ARG A 30 -2.14 -14.09 -10.18
C ARG A 30 -2.90 -15.35 -10.55
N ALA A 31 -3.52 -16.01 -9.57
CA ALA A 31 -4.29 -17.21 -9.84
C ALA A 31 -5.46 -16.97 -10.79
N ASP A 32 -6.09 -15.79 -10.76
CA ASP A 32 -7.19 -15.45 -11.65
C ASP A 32 -6.72 -15.06 -13.07
N ILE A 33 -5.66 -14.25 -13.19
CA ILE A 33 -5.10 -13.85 -14.50
C ILE A 33 -4.37 -14.99 -15.21
N ASP A 34 -3.78 -15.95 -14.48
CA ASP A 34 -3.17 -17.15 -15.08
C ASP A 34 -4.24 -18.13 -15.60
N ARG A 35 -5.45 -18.11 -15.02
CA ARG A 35 -6.55 -19.00 -15.39
C ARG A 35 -7.48 -18.41 -16.45
N ARG A 36 -7.56 -17.08 -16.56
CA ARG A 36 -8.49 -16.37 -17.44
C ARG A 36 -7.70 -15.32 -18.22
N GLU A 37 -7.86 -15.26 -19.53
CA GLU A 37 -7.34 -14.13 -20.32
C GLU A 37 -8.03 -12.84 -19.85
N PHE A 38 -7.32 -12.05 -19.03
CA PHE A 38 -7.71 -10.73 -18.54
C PHE A 38 -9.12 -10.66 -17.94
N PRO A 39 -9.34 -11.23 -16.74
CA PRO A 39 -10.63 -11.11 -16.07
C PRO A 39 -10.95 -9.63 -15.80
N GLU A 40 -12.16 -9.17 -16.13
CA GLU A 40 -12.63 -7.81 -15.77
C GLU A 40 -12.76 -7.63 -14.24
N ILE A 41 -12.94 -8.74 -13.53
CA ILE A 41 -13.25 -8.78 -12.11
C ILE A 41 -12.44 -9.87 -11.42
N ILE A 42 -11.88 -9.54 -10.26
CA ILE A 42 -11.16 -10.44 -9.37
C ILE A 42 -12.00 -10.66 -8.11
N GLY A 43 -12.15 -11.93 -7.71
CA GLY A 43 -12.83 -12.33 -6.49
C GLY A 43 -11.86 -12.68 -5.37
N PHE A 44 -11.99 -12.05 -4.20
CA PHE A 44 -11.28 -12.44 -2.98
C PHE A 44 -12.25 -13.09 -2.01
N TYR A 45 -11.88 -14.27 -1.50
CA TYR A 45 -12.73 -15.07 -0.61
C TYR A 45 -12.08 -15.26 0.76
N ARG A 46 -12.85 -15.05 1.83
CA ARG A 46 -12.45 -15.33 3.21
C ARG A 46 -13.56 -16.10 3.92
N GLU A 47 -13.24 -17.31 4.38
CA GLU A 47 -14.15 -18.03 5.29
C GLU A 47 -14.04 -17.43 6.69
N ILE A 48 -15.20 -17.13 7.30
CA ILE A 48 -15.28 -16.63 8.68
C ILE A 48 -15.59 -17.80 9.62
N ASN A 49 -16.48 -18.70 9.19
CA ASN A 49 -16.76 -19.99 9.81
C ASN A 49 -17.44 -20.92 8.78
N PRO A 50 -17.73 -22.20 9.11
CA PRO A 50 -18.26 -23.15 8.13
C PRO A 50 -19.60 -22.78 7.47
N LEU A 51 -20.35 -21.83 8.03
CA LEU A 51 -21.63 -21.36 7.53
C LEU A 51 -21.60 -19.92 7.02
N LEU A 52 -20.48 -19.21 7.17
CA LEU A 52 -20.35 -17.79 6.84
C LEU A 52 -19.02 -17.50 6.14
N SER A 53 -19.12 -16.91 4.96
CA SER A 53 -17.97 -16.41 4.21
C SER A 53 -18.21 -14.98 3.73
N MET A 54 -17.11 -14.28 3.48
CA MET A 54 -17.09 -12.93 2.93
C MET A 54 -16.39 -12.97 1.57
N THR A 55 -17.01 -12.32 0.58
CA THR A 55 -16.48 -12.20 -0.77
C THR A 55 -16.33 -10.73 -1.12
N PHE A 56 -15.16 -10.36 -1.64
CA PHE A 56 -14.89 -9.05 -2.21
C PHE A 56 -14.75 -9.19 -3.72
N VAL A 57 -15.43 -8.31 -4.44
CA VAL A 57 -15.45 -8.30 -5.90
C VAL A 57 -14.86 -6.97 -6.33
N VAL A 58 -13.73 -7.03 -7.05
CA VAL A 58 -12.95 -5.84 -7.40
C VAL A 58 -12.70 -5.85 -8.91
N ASN A 59 -12.82 -4.70 -9.56
CA ASN A 59 -12.44 -4.58 -10.96
C ASN A 59 -10.91 -4.79 -11.10
N SER A 60 -10.47 -5.59 -12.07
CA SER A 60 -9.05 -5.84 -12.28
C SER A 60 -8.26 -4.58 -12.65
N SER A 61 -8.91 -3.55 -13.20
CA SER A 61 -8.31 -2.24 -13.47
C SER A 61 -7.83 -1.52 -12.21
N ALA A 62 -8.34 -1.91 -11.04
CA ALA A 62 -7.89 -1.40 -9.75
C ALA A 62 -6.55 -1.99 -9.31
N PHE A 63 -5.87 -2.77 -10.16
CA PHE A 63 -4.56 -3.36 -9.89
C PHE A 63 -3.54 -2.95 -10.93
N SER A 64 -2.31 -2.79 -10.46
CA SER A 64 -1.14 -2.55 -11.30
C SER A 64 -0.04 -3.53 -10.92
N LEU A 65 0.81 -3.86 -11.89
CA LEU A 65 2.01 -4.63 -11.66
C LEU A 65 3.10 -3.67 -11.15
N CYS A 66 3.51 -3.84 -9.91
CA CYS A 66 4.42 -2.93 -9.21
C CYS A 66 5.62 -3.68 -8.63
N GLU A 67 6.74 -2.99 -8.47
CA GLU A 67 7.88 -3.51 -7.73
C GLU A 67 7.64 -3.44 -6.20
N ASP A 68 8.39 -4.20 -5.43
CA ASP A 68 8.42 -4.05 -3.98
C ASP A 68 9.03 -2.71 -3.58
N TYR A 69 8.65 -2.19 -2.41
CA TYR A 69 9.27 -1.01 -1.82
C TYR A 69 10.80 -1.13 -1.83
N GLN A 70 11.47 -0.16 -2.44
CA GLN A 70 12.93 -0.02 -2.46
C GLN A 70 13.31 1.17 -1.59
N GLN A 71 14.09 0.92 -0.53
CA GLN A 71 14.45 1.93 0.48
C GLN A 71 15.14 3.15 -0.15
N GLU A 72 15.99 2.93 -1.15
CA GLU A 72 16.79 3.96 -1.81
C GLU A 72 16.05 4.69 -2.93
N ALA A 73 14.89 4.19 -3.37
CA ALA A 73 14.10 4.78 -4.45
C ALA A 73 12.87 5.50 -3.93
N TRP A 74 12.36 6.46 -4.71
CA TRP A 74 11.02 6.96 -4.48
C TRP A 74 10.03 5.88 -4.88
N ASN A 75 9.12 5.54 -3.97
CA ASN A 75 7.96 4.73 -4.26
C ASN A 75 6.88 5.60 -4.92
N PRO A 76 6.56 5.42 -6.22
CA PRO A 76 5.52 6.18 -6.91
C PRO A 76 4.11 5.63 -6.66
N TYR A 77 3.99 4.55 -5.89
CA TYR A 77 2.75 3.84 -5.61
C TYR A 77 2.26 4.21 -4.20
N PRO A 78 1.36 5.20 -4.05
CA PRO A 78 0.87 5.63 -2.74
C PRO A 78 0.17 4.51 -1.96
N GLU A 79 -0.30 3.47 -2.65
CA GLU A 79 -0.82 2.25 -2.07
C GLU A 79 0.24 1.44 -1.33
N ILE A 80 1.50 1.36 -1.77
CA ILE A 80 2.50 0.53 -1.09
C ILE A 80 2.84 1.26 0.20
N LEU A 81 2.58 0.69 1.37
CA LEU A 81 2.79 1.40 2.63
C LEU A 81 4.24 1.24 3.12
N PRO A 82 4.77 2.19 3.91
CA PRO A 82 6.07 2.03 4.55
C PRO A 82 6.10 0.77 5.43
N PRO A 83 7.21 0.01 5.43
CA PRO A 83 7.30 -1.27 6.12
C PRO A 83 7.42 -1.14 7.65
N GLU A 84 7.92 0.00 8.15
CA GLU A 84 8.15 0.26 9.57
C GLU A 84 7.57 1.62 9.97
N GLU A 85 7.18 1.78 11.23
CA GLU A 85 6.83 3.10 11.76
C GLU A 85 8.07 4.00 11.83
N GLY A 86 7.94 5.26 11.43
CA GLY A 86 9.07 6.17 11.44
C GLY A 86 8.93 7.42 10.57
N GLU A 87 10.04 8.12 10.41
CA GLU A 87 10.15 9.29 9.56
C GLU A 87 10.59 8.89 8.15
N TYR A 88 9.90 9.42 7.15
CA TYR A 88 10.14 9.18 5.73
C TYR A 88 10.15 10.52 4.99
N LEU A 89 10.83 10.57 3.85
CA LEU A 89 10.57 11.63 2.87
C LEU A 89 9.26 11.31 2.17
N ILE A 90 8.33 12.26 2.14
CA ILE A 90 7.06 12.15 1.43
C ILE A 90 6.95 13.25 0.39
N THR A 91 6.32 12.95 -0.74
CA THR A 91 5.86 13.95 -1.71
C THR A 91 4.37 14.15 -1.50
N VAL A 92 3.96 15.40 -1.23
CA VAL A 92 2.55 15.75 -0.99
C VAL A 92 2.06 16.75 -2.04
N LYS A 93 0.85 16.52 -2.55
CA LYS A 93 0.17 17.42 -3.47
C LYS A 93 -0.57 18.51 -2.71
N ILE A 94 -0.18 19.77 -2.93
CA ILE A 94 -0.81 20.97 -2.37
C ILE A 94 -1.31 21.83 -3.53
N GLY A 95 -2.62 21.76 -3.79
CA GLY A 95 -3.22 22.38 -4.98
C GLY A 95 -2.65 21.77 -6.27
N GLU A 96 -2.01 22.60 -7.09
CA GLU A 96 -1.36 22.18 -8.34
C GLU A 96 0.13 21.86 -8.18
N ARG A 97 0.70 22.01 -6.98
CA ARG A 97 2.12 21.80 -6.71
C ARG A 97 2.37 20.53 -5.91
N SER A 98 3.59 20.03 -6.03
CA SER A 98 4.10 18.92 -5.23
C SER A 98 5.24 19.42 -4.36
N GLU A 99 5.21 19.08 -3.08
CA GLU A 99 6.25 19.45 -2.12
C GLU A 99 6.82 18.21 -1.45
N VAL A 100 8.15 18.18 -1.28
CA VAL A 100 8.85 17.12 -0.55
C VAL A 100 9.08 17.59 0.88
N ARG A 101 8.66 16.77 1.85
CA ARG A 101 8.85 17.04 3.29
C ARG A 101 9.07 15.76 4.07
N ILE A 102 9.43 15.89 5.35
CA ILE A 102 9.50 14.76 6.28
C ILE A 102 8.10 14.48 6.81
N GLY A 103 7.60 13.28 6.53
CA GLY A 103 6.35 12.75 7.05
C GLY A 103 6.61 11.64 8.07
N ARG A 104 5.67 11.44 8.99
CA ARG A 104 5.74 10.34 9.96
C ARG A 104 4.68 9.29 9.64
N TRP A 105 5.11 8.06 9.42
CA TRP A 105 4.26 6.89 9.29
C TRP A 105 4.09 6.20 10.65
N GLY A 106 2.87 5.80 11.00
CA GLY A 106 2.58 5.11 12.25
C GLY A 106 1.27 4.34 12.21
N ILE A 107 1.06 3.45 13.18
CA ILE A 107 -0.21 2.75 13.37
C ILE A 107 -1.07 3.54 14.36
N VAL A 108 -2.23 4.02 13.93
CA VAL A 108 -3.19 4.75 14.76
C VAL A 108 -4.54 4.04 14.69
N GLY A 109 -5.10 3.66 15.84
CA GLY A 109 -6.38 2.94 15.89
C GLY A 109 -6.37 1.56 15.22
N GLY A 110 -5.18 0.98 14.96
CA GLY A 110 -5.01 -0.31 14.30
C GLY A 110 -4.82 -0.25 12.78
N ASP A 111 -4.96 0.94 12.18
CA ASP A 111 -4.69 1.17 10.76
C ASP A 111 -3.39 1.98 10.61
N GLY A 112 -2.61 1.72 9.55
CA GLY A 112 -1.43 2.51 9.22
C GLY A 112 -1.81 3.83 8.57
N GLU A 113 -1.26 4.94 9.04
CA GLU A 113 -1.51 6.27 8.50
C GLU A 113 -0.28 7.20 8.50
N TRP A 114 -0.29 8.18 7.60
CA TRP A 114 0.62 9.31 7.65
C TRP A 114 0.10 10.33 8.67
N VAL A 115 0.80 10.44 9.81
CA VAL A 115 0.38 11.26 10.95
C VAL A 115 0.37 12.74 10.57
N GLY A 116 -0.80 13.37 10.69
CA GLY A 116 -1.00 14.80 10.40
C GLY A 116 -1.04 15.13 8.90
N GLU A 117 -1.07 14.12 8.04
CA GLU A 117 -1.13 14.28 6.59
C GLU A 117 -2.45 13.74 6.03
N ILE A 118 -2.93 14.36 4.95
CA ILE A 118 -4.08 13.82 4.22
C ILE A 118 -3.57 12.74 3.28
N GLN A 119 -3.87 11.46 3.55
CA GLN A 119 -3.41 10.31 2.75
C GLN A 119 -3.64 10.51 1.24
N ALA A 120 -4.79 11.06 0.85
CA ALA A 120 -5.14 11.31 -0.55
C ALA A 120 -4.24 12.35 -1.26
N GLN A 121 -3.45 13.11 -0.51
CA GLN A 121 -2.48 14.05 -1.05
C GLN A 121 -1.08 13.45 -1.17
N ILE A 122 -0.80 12.29 -0.58
CA ILE A 122 0.50 11.63 -0.68
C ILE A 122 0.66 11.03 -2.07
N GLN A 123 1.72 11.44 -2.76
CA GLN A 123 2.03 10.97 -4.12
C GLN A 123 3.15 9.92 -4.14
N GLY A 124 3.93 9.83 -3.07
CA GLY A 124 5.01 8.87 -2.94
C GLY A 124 5.82 9.12 -1.68
N PHE A 125 6.65 8.15 -1.33
CA PHE A 125 7.60 8.27 -0.22
C PHE A 125 8.90 7.55 -0.50
N LYS A 126 9.90 7.86 0.31
CA LYS A 126 11.22 7.24 0.31
C LYS A 126 11.72 7.20 1.74
N GLU A 127 12.53 6.21 2.08
CA GLU A 127 13.23 6.16 3.36
C GLU A 127 13.99 7.47 3.61
N LEU A 128 13.89 8.00 4.83
CA LEU A 128 14.71 9.13 5.22
C LEU A 128 16.20 8.72 5.17
N PRO A 129 17.06 9.42 4.40
CA PRO A 129 18.47 9.04 4.29
C PRO A 129 19.17 9.08 5.65
N VAL A 130 20.13 8.18 5.86
CA VAL A 130 20.86 8.00 7.13
C VAL A 130 21.32 9.31 7.79
N PRO A 131 21.90 10.30 7.07
CA PRO A 131 22.34 11.56 7.68
C PRO A 131 21.24 12.36 8.39
N TYR A 132 19.97 12.11 8.05
CA TYR A 132 18.81 12.81 8.60
C TYR A 132 18.03 11.96 9.61
N LYS A 133 18.33 10.66 9.71
CA LYS A 133 17.75 9.82 10.76
C LYS A 133 18.32 10.28 12.09
N LYS A 134 17.47 10.83 12.97
CA LYS A 134 17.89 11.14 14.34
C LYS A 134 18.35 9.84 15.00
N GLU A 135 19.54 9.84 15.59
CA GLU A 135 19.98 8.73 16.43
C GLU A 135 18.90 8.49 17.48
N ARG A 136 18.37 7.25 17.55
CA ARG A 136 17.49 6.84 18.64
C ARG A 136 18.31 6.90 19.93
N LYS A 137 18.37 8.06 20.58
CA LYS A 137 18.80 8.18 21.97
C LYS A 137 17.79 7.38 22.79
N HIS A 138 18.14 6.12 23.07
CA HIS A 138 17.48 5.34 24.11
C HIS A 138 17.77 6.06 25.43
N GLY A 139 16.75 6.72 25.97
CA GLY A 139 16.71 7.17 27.36
C GLY A 139 15.91 6.17 28.18
#